data_AF-A0A6A3TAV5-F1
#
_entry.id   AF-A0A6A3TAV5-F1
#
_cell.length_a   1.000
_cell.length_b   1.000
_cell.length_c   1.000
_cell.angle_alpha   90.00
_cell.angle_beta   90.00
_cell.angle_gamma   90.00
#
_symmetry.space_group_name_H-M   'P 1'
#
loop_
_entity.id
_entity.type
_entity.pdbx_description
1 polymer ?
#
loop_
_entity_poly.entity_id
_entity_poly.type
_entity_poly.pdbx_seq_one_letter_code
_entity_poly.pdbx_strand_id
1 'polypeptide(L)'
;ENPKRVALIFSVPLKVEQEFTRQTFVLDGILGDADSVRKVHNIGAVAENALKAIKVRTIGELRTYLQGNQSNKERVAKGLTFGKLRRSLSEHDEEQKKLNQGEASLKDVLEAIPQFVWGVGT
;
A
#
# COMPACT_ATOMS: atom_id res chain seq x y z
N GLU A 1 -11.64 24.03 18.81
CA GLU A 1 -11.51 23.06 19.92
C GLU A 1 -11.14 21.71 19.33
N ASN A 2 -10.14 21.01 19.88
CA ASN A 2 -9.86 19.62 19.49
C ASN A 2 -10.80 18.71 20.29
N PRO A 3 -11.57 17.82 19.64
CA PRO A 3 -12.48 16.92 20.34
C PRO A 3 -11.70 16.05 21.32
N LYS A 4 -12.09 16.08 22.60
CA LYS A 4 -11.42 15.30 23.66
C LYS A 4 -11.72 13.79 23.57
N ARG A 5 -12.78 13.41 22.86
CA ARG A 5 -13.24 12.01 22.67
C ARG A 5 -13.94 11.87 21.32
N VAL A 6 -13.78 10.72 20.69
CA VAL A 6 -14.39 10.35 19.42
C VAL A 6 -15.02 8.97 19.57
N ALA A 7 -16.18 8.76 18.95
CA ALA A 7 -16.85 7.47 18.82
C ALA A 7 -17.51 7.39 17.45
N LEU A 8 -17.64 6.18 16.90
CA LEU A 8 -18.39 5.94 15.66
C LEU A 8 -19.77 5.36 16.00
N ILE A 9 -20.80 5.94 15.40
CA ILE A 9 -22.19 5.49 15.59
C ILE A 9 -22.74 5.09 14.22
N PHE A 10 -23.12 3.82 14.09
CA PHE A 10 -23.71 3.25 12.89
C PHE A 10 -25.23 3.15 13.08
N SER A 11 -25.95 3.97 12.32
CA SER A 11 -27.41 3.96 12.30
C SER A 11 -27.88 3.00 11.21
N VAL A 12 -28.48 1.87 11.60
CA VAL A 12 -28.83 0.77 10.69
C VAL A 12 -30.30 0.39 10.84
N PRO A 13 -30.95 -0.17 9.80
CA PRO A 13 -32.31 -0.69 9.96
C PRO A 13 -32.38 -1.72 11.09
N LEU A 14 -33.43 -1.65 11.92
CA LEU A 14 -33.62 -2.54 13.07
C LEU A 14 -33.45 -4.03 12.72
N LYS A 15 -33.86 -4.43 11.51
CA LYS A 15 -33.78 -5.80 11.00
C LYS A 15 -32.35 -6.35 10.89
N VAL A 16 -31.34 -5.49 10.78
CA VAL A 16 -29.94 -5.88 10.56
C VAL A 16 -29.02 -5.46 11.72
N GLU A 17 -29.57 -4.88 12.79
CA GLU A 17 -28.80 -4.39 13.95
C GLU A 17 -27.99 -5.50 14.62
N GLN A 18 -28.60 -6.66 14.85
CA GLN A 18 -27.95 -7.79 15.50
C GLN A 18 -26.87 -8.48 14.64
N GLU A 19 -26.97 -8.31 13.32
CA GLU A 19 -26.03 -8.89 12.35
C GLU A 19 -24.87 -7.93 12.04
N PHE A 20 -24.96 -6.66 12.45
CA PHE A 20 -23.97 -5.65 12.12
C PHE A 20 -22.69 -5.89 12.93
N THR A 21 -21.62 -6.27 12.23
CA THR A 21 -20.31 -6.52 12.82
C THR A 21 -19.49 -5.24 12.95
N ARG A 22 -18.49 -5.27 13.83
CA ARG A 22 -17.47 -4.23 13.95
C ARG A 22 -16.86 -3.91 12.59
N GLN A 23 -16.79 -2.64 12.24
CA GLN A 23 -16.18 -2.19 11.00
C GLN A 23 -14.67 -2.11 11.17
N THR A 24 -13.94 -2.66 10.21
CA THR A 24 -12.48 -2.59 10.16
C THR A 24 -12.03 -1.39 9.34
N PHE A 25 -10.95 -0.76 9.75
CA PHE A 25 -10.31 0.29 8.95
C PHE A 25 -9.31 -0.35 7.97
N VAL A 26 -9.38 0.09 6.72
CA VAL A 26 -8.35 -0.19 5.71
C VAL A 26 -7.70 1.14 5.43
N LEU A 27 -6.38 1.22 5.66
CA LEU A 27 -5.60 2.37 5.29
C LEU A 27 -5.03 2.10 3.89
N ASP A 28 -5.51 2.85 2.91
CA ASP A 28 -5.02 2.75 1.53
C ASP A 28 -3.64 3.39 1.42
N GLY A 29 -2.70 2.72 0.74
CA GLY A 29 -1.39 3.31 0.41
C GLY A 29 -0.19 2.38 0.61
N ILE A 30 -0.36 1.26 1.34
CA ILE A 30 0.68 0.22 1.37
C ILE A 30 0.65 -0.55 0.06
N LEU A 31 1.82 -0.67 -0.56
CA LEU A 31 2.04 -1.41 -1.78
C LEU A 31 2.81 -2.69 -1.45
N GLY A 32 2.27 -3.81 -1.92
CA GLY A 32 2.85 -5.13 -1.76
C GLY A 32 3.50 -5.66 -3.04
N ASP A 33 4.03 -6.87 -2.95
CA ASP A 33 4.79 -7.48 -4.04
C ASP A 33 3.96 -7.74 -5.29
N ALA A 34 2.65 -7.94 -5.14
CA ALA A 34 1.70 -8.14 -6.23
C ALA A 34 1.34 -6.84 -6.96
N ASP A 35 1.67 -5.68 -6.40
CA ASP A 35 1.38 -4.39 -7.03
C ASP A 35 2.23 -4.16 -8.28
N SER A 36 1.70 -3.33 -9.18
CA SER A 36 2.38 -2.96 -10.42
C SER A 36 3.67 -2.21 -10.14
N VAL A 37 4.72 -2.58 -10.88
CA VAL A 37 6.04 -1.92 -10.84
C VAL A 37 5.97 -0.43 -11.19
N ARG A 38 4.92 0.01 -11.89
CA ARG A 38 4.66 1.44 -12.19
C ARG A 38 4.43 2.28 -10.93
N LYS A 39 4.01 1.65 -9.82
CA LYS A 39 3.77 2.34 -8.55
C LYS A 39 5.07 2.62 -7.78
N VAL A 40 6.21 2.05 -8.21
CA VAL A 40 7.53 2.37 -7.65
C VAL A 40 7.98 3.75 -8.14
N HIS A 41 8.56 4.52 -7.23
CA HIS A 41 9.02 5.88 -7.52
C HIS A 41 10.00 5.91 -8.71
N ASN A 42 9.86 6.91 -9.58
CA ASN A 42 10.66 7.11 -10.79
C ASN A 42 10.55 6.01 -11.87
N ILE A 43 9.58 5.10 -11.80
CA ILE A 43 9.25 4.17 -12.88
C ILE A 43 8.12 4.76 -13.75
N GLY A 44 8.52 5.58 -14.72
CA GLY A 44 7.61 6.13 -15.74
C GLY A 44 7.22 5.09 -16.81
N ALA A 45 6.28 5.46 -17.69
CA ALA A 45 5.73 4.57 -18.73
C ALA A 45 6.80 3.91 -19.63
N VAL A 46 7.86 4.63 -19.96
CA VAL A 46 8.97 4.09 -20.78
C VAL A 46 9.73 2.99 -20.03
N ALA A 47 10.02 3.20 -18.75
CA ALA A 47 10.68 2.20 -17.91
C ALA A 47 9.78 1.00 -17.65
N GLU A 48 8.49 1.23 -17.40
CA GLU A 48 7.49 0.17 -17.26
C GLU A 48 7.42 -0.71 -18.53
N ASN A 49 7.38 -0.12 -19.72
CA ASN A 49 7.34 -0.87 -20.97
C ASN A 49 8.62 -1.70 -21.19
N ALA A 50 9.78 -1.15 -20.84
CA ALA A 50 11.04 -1.89 -20.88
C ALA A 50 11.04 -3.08 -19.91
N LEU A 51 10.54 -2.90 -18.69
CA LEU A 51 10.39 -3.97 -17.69
C LEU A 51 9.40 -5.04 -18.17
N LYS A 52 8.28 -4.63 -18.76
CA LYS A 52 7.30 -5.57 -19.34
C LYS A 52 7.90 -6.44 -20.45
N ALA A 53 8.77 -5.87 -21.28
CA ALA A 53 9.44 -6.60 -22.36
C ALA A 53 10.31 -7.75 -21.83
N ILE A 54 10.87 -7.59 -20.64
CA ILE A 54 11.64 -8.63 -19.93
C ILE A 54 10.79 -9.41 -18.90
N LYS A 55 9.46 -9.35 -19.02
CA LYS A 55 8.48 -10.04 -18.15
C LYS A 55 8.50 -9.62 -16.67
N VAL A 56 8.93 -8.39 -16.38
CA VAL A 56 8.81 -7.79 -15.04
C VAL A 56 7.62 -6.83 -15.03
N ARG A 57 6.58 -7.16 -14.26
CA ARG A 57 5.32 -6.40 -14.17
C ARG A 57 5.00 -5.93 -12.76
N THR A 58 5.44 -6.69 -11.76
CA THR A 58 5.15 -6.45 -10.35
C THR A 58 6.39 -6.00 -9.56
N ILE A 59 6.17 -5.45 -8.37
CA ILE A 59 7.23 -5.04 -7.45
C ILE A 59 8.05 -6.26 -7.01
N GLY A 60 7.38 -7.38 -6.70
CA GLY A 60 8.04 -8.64 -6.33
C GLY A 60 8.93 -9.17 -7.46
N GLU A 61 8.43 -9.20 -8.70
CA GLU A 61 9.22 -9.61 -9.87
C GLU A 61 10.43 -8.69 -10.07
N LEU A 62 10.29 -7.39 -9.83
CA LEU A 62 11.42 -6.44 -9.91
C LEU A 62 12.50 -6.77 -8.86
N ARG A 63 12.11 -7.07 -7.61
CA ARG A 63 13.04 -7.50 -6.56
C ARG A 63 13.82 -8.74 -6.98
N THR A 64 13.12 -9.79 -7.42
CA THR A 64 13.74 -11.03 -7.89
C THR A 64 14.68 -10.77 -9.07
N TYR A 65 14.25 -9.97 -10.04
CA TYR A 65 15.05 -9.62 -11.21
C TYR A 65 16.34 -8.89 -10.83
N LEU A 66 16.28 -7.93 -9.90
CA LEU A 66 17.44 -7.17 -9.45
C LEU A 66 18.39 -7.99 -8.58
N GLN A 67 17.86 -8.94 -7.80
CA GLN A 67 18.65 -9.90 -7.02
C GLN A 67 19.44 -10.85 -7.92
N GLY A 68 18.80 -11.44 -8.94
CA GLY A 68 19.46 -12.32 -9.91
C GLY A 68 20.53 -11.62 -10.75
N ASN A 69 20.52 -10.28 -10.79
CA ASN A 69 21.45 -9.45 -11.55
C ASN A 69 22.31 -8.54 -10.67
N GLN A 70 22.56 -8.89 -9.40
CA GLN A 70 23.22 -8.05 -8.39
C GLN A 70 24.48 -7.31 -8.88
N SER A 71 25.35 -8.01 -9.60
CA SER A 71 26.61 -7.46 -10.10
C SER A 71 26.50 -6.77 -11.47
N ASN A 72 25.35 -6.88 -12.14
CA ASN A 72 25.15 -6.31 -13.47
C ASN A 72 25.00 -4.78 -13.37
N LYS A 73 25.90 -4.06 -14.05
CA LYS A 73 25.91 -2.60 -14.18
C LYS A 73 25.37 -2.14 -15.54
N GLU A 74 24.97 -3.07 -16.40
CA GLU A 74 24.47 -2.78 -17.74
C GLU A 74 23.14 -2.02 -17.71
N ARG A 75 22.74 -1.62 -18.91
CA ARG A 75 21.46 -0.97 -19.13
C ARG A 75 20.40 -2.05 -19.33
N VAL A 76 19.28 -1.94 -18.61
CA VAL A 76 18.08 -2.76 -18.85
C VAL A 76 17.36 -2.26 -20.10
N ALA A 77 17.38 -0.94 -20.34
CA ALA A 77 16.93 -0.30 -21.56
C ALA A 77 17.59 1.06 -21.73
N LYS A 78 17.31 1.75 -22.85
CA LYS A 78 17.83 3.09 -23.12
C LYS A 78 17.44 4.05 -21.97
N GLY A 79 18.44 4.55 -21.24
CA GLY A 79 18.25 5.47 -20.10
C GLY A 79 17.91 4.81 -18.75
N LEU A 80 17.68 3.49 -18.74
CA LEU A 80 17.33 2.70 -17.56
C LEU A 80 18.47 1.74 -17.20
N THR A 81 19.12 1.98 -16.06
CA THR A 81 20.21 1.14 -15.55
C THR A 81 19.76 0.34 -14.33
N PHE A 82 20.42 -0.79 -14.08
CA PHE A 82 20.23 -1.56 -12.85
C PHE A 82 20.44 -0.69 -11.59
N GLY A 83 21.41 0.22 -11.61
CA GLY A 83 21.66 1.14 -10.49
C GLY A 83 20.49 2.08 -10.21
N LYS A 84 19.84 2.62 -11.25
CA LYS A 84 18.64 3.46 -11.08
C LYS A 84 17.46 2.66 -10.53
N LEU A 85 17.22 1.46 -11.07
CA LEU A 85 16.13 0.59 -10.61
C LEU A 85 16.29 0.18 -9.15
N ARG A 86 17.52 -0.16 -8.72
CA ARG A 86 17.82 -0.45 -7.31
C ARG A 86 17.54 0.74 -6.42
N ARG A 87 17.99 1.92 -6.82
CA ARG A 87 17.76 3.16 -6.05
C ARG A 87 16.27 3.44 -5.90
N SER A 88 15.52 3.40 -7.00
CA SER A 88 14.06 3.56 -7.01
C SER A 88 13.35 2.57 -6.09
N LEU A 89 13.77 1.29 -6.14
CA LEU A 89 13.18 0.25 -5.30
C LEU A 89 13.53 0.42 -3.83
N SER A 90 14.77 0.80 -3.49
CA SER A 90 15.17 1.08 -2.10
C SER A 90 14.46 2.30 -1.52
N GLU A 91 14.31 3.38 -2.30
CA GLU A 91 13.54 4.56 -1.91
C GLU A 91 12.07 4.19 -1.64
N HIS A 92 11.48 3.40 -2.54
CA HIS A 92 10.13 2.87 -2.36
C HIS A 92 10.00 1.98 -1.11
N ASP A 93 10.91 1.05 -0.87
CA ASP A 93 10.87 0.16 0.30
C ASP A 93 10.99 0.95 1.62
N GLU A 94 11.81 2.00 1.66
CA GLU A 94 11.92 2.91 2.81
C GLU A 94 10.64 3.72 3.04
N GLU A 95 10.01 4.24 1.99
CA GLU A 95 8.72 4.91 2.08
C GLU A 95 7.62 3.96 2.57
N GLN A 96 7.55 2.76 2.00
CA GLN A 96 6.60 1.73 2.40
C GLN A 96 6.81 1.30 3.85
N LYS A 97 8.06 1.22 4.32
CA LYS A 97 8.36 0.92 5.73
C LYS A 97 7.86 2.01 6.67
N LYS A 98 8.05 3.28 6.31
CA LYS A 98 7.53 4.43 7.10
C LYS A 98 6.01 4.45 7.11
N LEU A 99 5.38 4.19 5.97
CA LEU A 99 3.92 4.07 5.85
C LEU A 99 3.40 2.91 6.70
N ASN A 100 3.99 1.72 6.62
CA ASN A 100 3.64 0.56 7.44
C ASN A 100 3.76 0.85 8.95
N GLN A 101 4.83 1.54 9.38
CA GLN A 101 5.01 1.93 10.79
C GLN A 101 3.99 2.96 11.25
N GLY A 102 3.73 3.99 10.43
CA GLY A 102 2.70 4.99 10.69
C GLY A 102 1.30 4.38 10.69
N GLU A 103 1.02 3.48 9.75
CA GLU A 103 -0.22 2.73 9.64
C GLU A 103 -0.44 1.85 10.85
N ALA A 104 0.54 1.06 11.31
CA ALA A 104 0.39 0.27 12.52
C ALA A 104 -0.03 1.16 13.71
N SER A 105 0.65 2.30 13.89
CA SER A 105 0.31 3.25 14.94
C SER A 105 -1.07 3.90 14.75
N LEU A 106 -1.47 4.22 13.52
CA LEU A 106 -2.77 4.84 13.21
C LEU A 106 -3.91 3.84 13.33
N LYS A 107 -3.69 2.61 12.87
CA LYS A 107 -4.63 1.50 12.95
C LYS A 107 -4.95 1.17 14.40
N ASP A 108 -3.94 1.10 15.28
CA ASP A 108 -4.16 0.90 16.71
C ASP A 108 -5.05 2.00 17.32
N VAL A 109 -4.81 3.26 16.94
CA VAL A 109 -5.63 4.41 17.39
C VAL A 109 -7.05 4.33 16.83
N LEU A 110 -7.21 4.02 15.53
CA LEU A 110 -8.51 3.92 14.88
C LEU A 110 -9.32 2.74 15.44
N GLU A 111 -8.67 1.60 15.66
CA GLU A 111 -9.29 0.42 16.27
C GLU A 111 -9.69 0.69 17.73
N ALA A 112 -8.96 1.54 18.46
CA ALA A 112 -9.34 1.94 19.81
C ALA A 112 -10.59 2.85 19.86
N ILE A 113 -11.06 3.40 18.73
CA ILE A 113 -12.28 4.22 18.69
C ILE A 113 -13.50 3.32 18.97
N PRO A 114 -14.29 3.59 20.03
CA PRO A 114 -15.51 2.84 20.30
C PRO A 114 -16.50 2.91 19.14
N GLN A 115 -17.08 1.76 18.78
CA GLN A 115 -18.11 1.65 17.75
C GLN A 115 -19.43 1.21 18.40
N PHE A 116 -20.50 1.96 18.11
CA PHE A 116 -21.86 1.67 18.57
C PHE A 116 -22.76 1.47 17.36
N VAL A 117 -23.73 0.57 17.49
CA VAL A 117 -24.77 0.32 16.49
C VAL A 117 -26.09 0.78 17.09
N TRP A 118 -26.91 1.47 16.31
CA TRP A 118 -28.23 1.92 16.69
C TRP A 118 -29.26 1.49 15.63
N GLY A 119 -30.16 0.60 16.02
CA GLY A 119 -31.31 0.21 15.21
C GLY A 119 -32.31 1.36 15.05
N VAL A 120 -32.56 1.80 13.82
CA VAL A 120 -33.63 2.77 13.50
C VAL A 120 -34.83 2.02 12.94
N GLY A 121 -35.99 2.25 13.56
CA GLY A 121 -37.26 1.71 13.09
C GLY A 121 -37.80 2.51 11.91
N THR A 122 -38.28 1.78 10.90
CA THR A 122 -39.33 2.23 9.97
C THR A 122 -40.63 1.60 10.38
#